data_AF-A0A246FK22-F1
#
_entry.id   AF-A0A246FK22-F1
#
_cell.length_a   1.000
_cell.length_b   1.000
_cell.length_c   1.000
_cell.angle_alpha   90.00
_cell.angle_beta   90.00
_cell.angle_gamma   90.00
#
_symmetry.space_group_name_H-M   'P 1'
#
loop_
_entity.id
_entity.type
_entity.pdbx_description
1 polymer ?
#
loop_
_entity_poly.entity_id
_entity_poly.type
_entity_poly.pdbx_seq_one_letter_code
_entity_poly.pdbx_strand_id
1 'polypeptide(L)'
;MNLSEHDQVVELHQAEADALCHALRLYLYRLNVVSGYRPIYRQQLLSIRPLTRVLTRLTGLLAGNWPRDRLRRLKARKWRLRVEELVLLNRLMVDEELHAAQAQHQNYFNCIYGRINQKALNLNRFFEL
;
A
#
# COMPACT_ATOMS: atom_id res chain seq x y z
N MET A 1 -12.78 -21.86 4.27
CA MET A 1 -12.15 -20.75 5.01
C MET A 1 -12.22 -19.50 4.14
N ASN A 2 -12.87 -18.43 4.62
CA ASN A 2 -13.10 -17.24 3.82
C ASN A 2 -12.01 -16.18 4.09
N LEU A 3 -11.09 -16.00 3.15
CA LEU A 3 -9.98 -15.04 3.29
C LEU A 3 -10.41 -13.60 3.56
N SER A 4 -11.67 -13.23 3.23
CA SER A 4 -12.20 -11.89 3.49
C SER A 4 -12.44 -11.58 4.97
N GLU A 5 -12.51 -12.60 5.83
CA GLU A 5 -12.61 -12.42 7.29
C GLU A 5 -11.28 -11.92 7.89
N HIS A 6 -10.19 -12.04 7.14
CA HIS A 6 -8.83 -11.66 7.56
C HIS A 6 -8.34 -10.36 6.92
N ASP A 7 -9.26 -9.51 6.43
CA ASP A 7 -8.92 -8.17 5.98
C ASP A 7 -8.22 -7.39 7.11
N GLN A 8 -7.07 -6.80 6.79
CA GLN A 8 -6.23 -6.09 7.74
C GLN A 8 -6.55 -4.60 7.72
N VAL A 9 -6.54 -3.97 8.90
CA VAL A 9 -6.67 -2.52 9.04
C VAL A 9 -5.31 -1.93 9.36
N VAL A 10 -4.87 -1.00 8.51
CA VAL A 10 -3.65 -0.19 8.67
C VAL A 10 -4.08 1.24 8.92
N GLU A 11 -3.46 1.90 9.89
CA GLU A 11 -3.69 3.33 10.13
C GLU A 11 -2.70 4.15 9.29
N LEU A 12 -3.23 5.13 8.57
CA LEU A 12 -2.46 6.04 7.72
C LEU A 12 -2.67 7.49 8.13
N HIS A 13 -1.57 8.19 8.39
CA HIS A 13 -1.54 9.65 8.42
C HIS A 13 -1.60 10.22 6.99
N GLN A 14 -1.91 11.51 6.87
CA GLN A 14 -2.07 12.15 5.57
C GLN A 14 -0.80 12.05 4.72
N ALA A 15 0.34 12.49 5.26
CA ALA A 15 1.64 12.45 4.57
C ALA A 15 2.05 11.04 4.15
N GLU A 16 1.67 10.04 4.96
CA GLU A 16 1.91 8.62 4.67
C GLU A 16 1.05 8.14 3.49
N ALA A 17 -0.25 8.47 3.50
CA ALA A 17 -1.14 8.17 2.39
C ALA A 17 -0.69 8.87 1.10
N ASP A 18 -0.26 10.12 1.17
CA ASP A 18 0.26 10.87 0.02
C ASP A 18 1.51 10.20 -0.57
N ALA A 19 2.49 9.86 0.27
CA ALA A 19 3.71 9.19 -0.15
C ALA A 19 3.41 7.84 -0.81
N LEU A 20 2.57 7.01 -0.17
CA LEU A 20 2.19 5.71 -0.72
C LEU A 20 1.42 5.83 -2.04
N CYS A 21 0.55 6.85 -2.16
CA CYS A 21 -0.19 7.13 -3.38
C CYS A 21 0.75 7.44 -4.53
N HIS A 22 1.71 8.33 -4.29
CA HIS A 22 2.67 8.75 -5.28
C HIS A 22 3.52 7.57 -5.76
N ALA A 23 4.04 6.76 -4.84
CA ALA A 23 4.82 5.58 -5.17
C ALA A 23 4.03 4.54 -5.98
N LEU A 24 2.78 4.27 -5.61
CA LEU A 24 1.92 3.32 -6.34
C LEU A 24 1.59 3.81 -7.75
N ARG A 25 1.33 5.11 -7.92
CA ARG A 25 1.12 5.71 -9.26
C ARG A 25 2.36 5.55 -10.12
N LEU A 26 3.53 5.84 -9.56
CA LEU A 26 4.78 5.74 -10.29
C LEU A 26 5.14 4.29 -10.65
N TYR A 27 4.88 3.35 -9.75
CA TYR A 27 5.04 1.93 -10.00
C TYR A 27 4.14 1.44 -11.15
N LEU A 28 2.84 1.74 -11.09
CA LEU A 28 1.89 1.35 -12.13
C LEU A 28 2.21 2.04 -13.47
N TYR A 29 2.63 3.30 -13.44
CA TYR A 29 3.10 4.00 -14.63
C TYR A 29 4.31 3.27 -15.25
N ARG A 30 5.32 2.90 -14.44
CA ARG A 30 6.49 2.15 -14.90
C ARG A 30 6.11 0.81 -15.49
N LEU A 31 5.22 0.05 -14.85
CA LEU A 31 4.71 -1.21 -15.41
C LEU A 31 4.05 -1.00 -16.78
N ASN A 32 3.23 0.05 -16.91
CA ASN A 32 2.58 0.38 -18.18
C ASN A 32 3.61 0.75 -19.27
N VAL A 33 4.58 1.61 -18.97
CA VAL A 33 5.66 1.97 -19.90
C VAL A 33 6.44 0.72 -20.32
N VAL A 34 6.88 -0.09 -19.36
CA VAL A 34 7.64 -1.32 -19.61
C VAL A 34 6.87 -2.29 -20.52
N SER A 35 5.56 -2.39 -20.34
CA SER A 35 4.71 -3.24 -21.18
C SER A 35 4.73 -2.88 -22.66
N GLY A 36 4.99 -1.62 -22.98
CA GLY A 36 5.15 -1.15 -24.35
C GLY A 36 6.46 -1.57 -25.02
N TYR A 37 7.48 -1.95 -24.24
CA TYR A 37 8.82 -2.28 -24.74
C TYR A 37 9.21 -3.75 -24.56
N ARG A 38 8.61 -4.46 -23.60
CA ARG A 38 8.88 -5.88 -23.35
C ARG A 38 7.66 -6.60 -22.77
N PRO A 39 7.53 -7.93 -22.98
CA PRO A 39 6.51 -8.73 -22.32
C PRO A 39 6.60 -8.58 -20.79
N ILE A 40 5.44 -8.40 -20.16
CA ILE A 40 5.32 -8.35 -18.70
C ILE A 40 5.31 -9.78 -18.14
N TYR A 41 6.00 -10.03 -17.03
CA TYR A 41 5.93 -11.33 -16.37
C TYR A 41 4.53 -11.61 -15.82
N ARG A 42 4.10 -12.88 -15.85
CA ARG A 42 2.77 -13.29 -15.34
C ARG A 42 2.48 -12.76 -13.93
N GLN A 43 3.48 -12.75 -13.04
CA GLN A 43 3.33 -12.23 -11.68
C GLN A 43 3.00 -10.73 -11.64
N GLN A 44 3.65 -9.94 -12.49
CA GLN A 44 3.39 -8.51 -12.63
C GLN A 44 2.01 -8.26 -13.25
N LEU A 45 1.56 -9.09 -14.19
CA LEU A 45 0.20 -8.97 -14.74
C LEU A 45 -0.87 -9.22 -13.66
N LEU A 46 -0.65 -10.25 -12.83
CA LEU A 46 -1.55 -10.60 -11.72
C LEU A 46 -1.56 -9.54 -10.61
N SER A 47 -0.52 -8.72 -10.48
CA SER A 47 -0.44 -7.65 -9.49
C SER A 47 -1.21 -6.38 -9.89
N ILE A 48 -1.49 -6.16 -11.17
CA ILE A 48 -2.12 -4.90 -11.65
C ILE A 48 -3.47 -4.67 -10.98
N ARG A 49 -4.42 -5.60 -11.13
CA ARG A 49 -5.79 -5.44 -10.61
C ARG A 49 -5.84 -5.17 -9.10
N PRO A 50 -5.16 -5.93 -8.21
CA PRO A 50 -5.14 -5.61 -6.79
C PRO A 50 -4.52 -4.25 -6.51
N LEU A 51 -3.41 -3.89 -7.17
CA LEU A 51 -2.76 -2.58 -6.96
C LEU A 51 -3.61 -1.41 -7.45
N THR A 52 -4.34 -1.54 -8.56
CA THR A 52 -5.27 -0.50 -9.01
C THR A 52 -6.37 -0.28 -7.98
N ARG A 53 -6.95 -1.35 -7.38
CA ARG A 53 -7.95 -1.20 -6.30
C ARG A 53 -7.39 -0.55 -5.05
N VAL A 54 -6.15 -0.90 -4.68
CA VAL A 54 -5.41 -0.26 -3.58
C VAL A 54 -5.27 1.23 -3.87
N LEU A 55 -4.78 1.60 -5.06
CA LEU A 55 -4.61 2.98 -5.47
C LEU A 55 -5.94 3.76 -5.51
N THR A 56 -7.01 3.16 -6.04
CA THR A 56 -8.33 3.81 -6.06
C THR A 56 -8.84 4.08 -4.65
N ARG A 57 -8.76 3.10 -3.73
CA ARG A 57 -9.19 3.29 -2.34
C ARG A 57 -8.33 4.29 -1.60
N LEU A 58 -7.03 4.31 -1.87
CA LEU A 58 -6.10 5.26 -1.26
C LEU A 58 -6.32 6.67 -1.81
N THR A 59 -6.61 6.82 -3.10
CA THR A 59 -7.02 8.11 -3.71
C THR A 59 -8.34 8.60 -3.13
N GLY A 60 -9.32 7.70 -2.94
CA GLY A 60 -10.56 8.02 -2.25
C GLY A 60 -10.35 8.39 -0.78
N LEU A 61 -9.38 7.74 -0.11
CA LEU A 61 -8.98 8.11 1.25
C LEU A 61 -8.37 9.52 1.28
N LEU A 62 -7.58 9.89 0.26
CA LEU A 62 -7.00 11.22 0.02
C LEU A 62 -8.02 12.29 -0.36
N ALA A 63 -9.20 11.90 -0.81
CA ALA A 63 -10.27 12.84 -1.08
C ALA A 63 -10.87 13.39 0.25
N GLY A 64 -11.01 14.72 0.31
CA GLY A 64 -11.66 15.44 1.40
C GLY A 64 -10.76 15.80 2.58
N ASN A 65 -11.35 16.40 3.61
CA ASN A 65 -10.62 16.95 4.76
C ASN A 65 -10.19 15.85 5.74
N TRP A 66 -8.90 15.81 6.10
CA TRP A 66 -8.44 14.90 7.15
C TRP A 66 -9.08 15.21 8.50
N PRO A 67 -9.51 14.19 9.26
CA PRO A 67 -10.04 14.40 10.60
C PRO A 67 -8.96 15.01 11.49
N ARG A 68 -9.37 15.96 12.33
CA ARG A 68 -8.50 16.57 13.34
C ARG A 68 -8.96 16.17 14.74
N ASP A 69 -8.03 16.05 15.67
CA ASP A 69 -8.33 15.84 17.07
C ASP A 69 -8.72 17.15 17.78
N ARG A 70 -9.00 17.07 19.09
CA ARG A 70 -9.34 18.25 19.92
C ARG A 70 -8.21 19.28 19.98
N LEU A 71 -6.97 18.85 19.75
CA LEU A 71 -5.78 19.70 19.66
C LEU A 71 -5.47 20.15 18.22
N ARG A 72 -6.42 19.95 17.29
CA ARG A 72 -6.32 20.25 15.85
C ARG A 72 -5.21 19.49 15.11
N ARG A 73 -4.67 18.40 15.67
CA ARG A 73 -3.69 17.53 15.01
C ARG A 73 -4.40 16.57 14.06
N LEU A 74 -3.79 16.31 12.91
CA LEU A 74 -4.33 15.37 11.93
C LEU A 74 -4.34 13.94 12.52
N LYS A 75 -5.53 13.33 12.55
CA LYS A 75 -5.71 11.94 12.97
C LYS A 75 -5.43 10.99 11.82
N ALA A 76 -4.90 9.82 12.14
CA ALA A 76 -4.79 8.73 11.20
C ALA A 76 -6.19 8.25 10.76
N ARG A 77 -6.31 7.82 9.50
CA ARG A 77 -7.50 7.18 8.96
C ARG A 77 -7.27 5.67 8.89
N LYS A 78 -8.33 4.89 9.14
CA LYS A 78 -8.31 3.45 8.96
C LYS A 78 -8.35 3.12 7.47
N TRP A 79 -7.37 2.35 7.02
CA TRP A 79 -7.26 1.86 5.66
C TRP A 79 -7.33 0.33 5.67
N ARG A 80 -8.40 -0.21 5.07
CA ARG A 80 -8.66 -1.65 5.04
C ARG A 80 -8.00 -2.26 3.80
N LEU A 81 -7.21 -3.30 4.00
CA LEU A 81 -6.51 -4.07 2.99
C LEU A 81 -6.99 -5.52 3.03
N ARG A 82 -7.22 -6.10 1.85
CA ARG A 82 -7.40 -7.54 1.73
C ARG A 82 -6.07 -8.25 1.93
N VAL A 83 -6.12 -9.52 2.32
CA VAL A 83 -4.92 -10.38 2.48
C VAL A 83 -4.01 -10.29 1.26
N GLU A 84 -4.56 -10.50 0.06
CA GLU A 84 -3.82 -10.45 -1.21
C GLU A 84 -3.15 -9.09 -1.46
N GLU A 85 -3.80 -8.00 -1.06
CA GLU A 85 -3.31 -6.63 -1.27
C GLU A 85 -2.21 -6.30 -0.27
N LEU A 86 -2.34 -6.76 0.97
CA LEU A 86 -1.33 -6.57 2.00
C LEU A 86 -0.06 -7.37 1.67
N VAL A 87 -0.19 -8.63 1.28
CA VAL A 87 0.96 -9.47 0.89
C VAL A 87 1.67 -8.87 -0.31
N LEU A 88 0.91 -8.41 -1.31
CA LEU A 88 1.48 -7.78 -2.49
C LEU A 88 2.18 -6.45 -2.17
N LEU A 89 1.57 -5.59 -1.36
CA LEU A 89 2.18 -4.35 -0.91
C LEU A 89 3.47 -4.60 -0.10
N ASN A 90 3.44 -5.58 0.80
CA ASN A 90 4.61 -5.95 1.59
C ASN A 90 5.75 -6.41 0.69
N ARG A 91 5.46 -7.29 -0.29
CA ARG A 91 6.45 -7.72 -1.27
C ARG A 91 7.05 -6.53 -2.03
N LEU A 92 6.22 -5.64 -2.58
CA LEU A 92 6.71 -4.46 -3.32
C LEU A 92 7.54 -3.49 -2.46
N MET A 93 7.31 -3.46 -1.15
CA MET A 93 8.11 -2.66 -0.23
C MET A 93 9.44 -3.33 0.11
N VAL A 94 9.45 -4.66 0.30
CA VAL A 94 10.66 -5.45 0.56
C VAL A 94 11.57 -5.51 -0.68
N ASP A 95 10.99 -5.71 -1.85
CA ASP A 95 11.70 -5.78 -3.15
C ASP A 95 12.12 -4.38 -3.64
N GLU A 96 11.93 -3.35 -2.83
CA GLU A 96 12.29 -1.97 -3.14
C GLU A 96 11.59 -1.37 -4.39
N GLU A 97 10.55 -2.05 -4.90
CA GLU A 97 9.88 -1.66 -6.15
C GLU A 97 9.10 -0.33 -6.06
N LEU A 98 8.74 0.10 -4.84
CA LEU A 98 8.07 1.38 -4.59
C LEU A 98 9.03 2.57 -4.36
N HIS A 99 10.34 2.39 -4.54
CA HIS A 99 11.37 3.30 -4.01
C HIS A 99 11.53 4.65 -4.70
N ALA A 100 10.82 4.90 -5.79
CA ALA A 100 11.02 6.12 -6.56
C ALA A 100 10.50 7.42 -5.91
N ALA A 101 9.77 7.31 -4.78
CA ALA A 101 9.26 8.45 -3.99
C ALA A 101 10.00 8.65 -2.64
N GLN A 102 11.05 7.88 -2.36
CA GLN A 102 11.60 7.77 -1.01
C GLN A 102 12.37 8.99 -0.52
N ALA A 103 13.21 9.64 -1.35
CA ALA A 103 14.16 10.64 -0.84
C ALA A 103 13.50 11.80 -0.07
N GLN A 104 12.31 12.24 -0.48
CA GLN A 104 11.58 13.33 0.15
C GLN A 104 10.58 12.87 1.23
N HIS A 105 10.24 11.59 1.27
CA HIS A 105 9.21 11.03 2.15
C HIS A 105 9.68 9.80 2.95
N GLN A 106 10.99 9.61 3.09
CA GLN A 106 11.59 8.37 3.59
C GLN A 106 11.09 8.00 4.99
N ASN A 107 10.97 8.99 5.87
CA ASN A 107 10.44 8.78 7.22
C ASN A 107 8.99 8.28 7.21
N TYR A 108 8.13 8.85 6.36
CA TYR A 108 6.74 8.41 6.25
C TYR A 108 6.64 7.01 5.64
N PHE A 109 7.48 6.72 4.64
CA PHE A 109 7.54 5.40 4.02
C PHE A 109 7.99 4.32 5.00
N ASN A 110 9.00 4.58 5.82
CA ASN A 110 9.50 3.66 6.84
C ASN A 110 8.43 3.35 7.90
N CYS A 111 7.66 4.37 8.32
CA CYS A 111 6.54 4.18 9.26
C CYS A 111 5.46 3.27 8.69
N ILE A 112 5.05 3.47 7.44
CA ILE A 112 4.04 2.62 6.78
C ILE A 112 4.60 1.21 6.56
N TYR A 113 5.84 1.10 6.09
CA TYR A 113 6.50 -0.16 5.85
C TYR A 113 6.52 -1.02 7.11
N GLY A 114 6.92 -0.46 8.25
CA GLY A 114 6.89 -1.17 9.53
C GLY A 114 5.50 -1.72 9.88
N ARG A 115 4.44 -0.94 9.65
CA ARG A 115 3.05 -1.39 9.91
C ARG A 115 2.57 -2.44 8.92
N ILE A 116 2.89 -2.30 7.64
CA ILE A 116 2.53 -3.28 6.60
C ILE A 116 3.25 -4.60 6.85
N ASN A 117 4.55 -4.54 7.12
CA ASN A 117 5.36 -5.72 7.43
C ASN A 117 4.86 -6.43 8.69
N GLN A 118 4.58 -5.70 9.78
CA GLN A 118 4.01 -6.28 10.99
C GLN A 118 2.67 -7.00 10.73
N LYS A 119 1.78 -6.39 9.92
CA LYS A 119 0.49 -7.03 9.56
C LYS A 119 0.70 -8.26 8.68
N ALA A 120 1.66 -8.24 7.76
CA ALA A 120 1.99 -9.39 6.93
C ALA A 120 2.57 -10.55 7.76
N LEU A 121 3.48 -10.25 8.70
CA LEU A 121 4.02 -11.25 9.64
C LEU A 121 2.93 -11.89 10.51
N ASN A 122 1.95 -11.10 10.96
CA ASN A 122 0.82 -11.63 11.73
C ASN A 122 -0.06 -12.58 10.89
N LEU A 123 -0.24 -12.30 9.60
CA LEU A 123 -0.94 -13.21 8.70
C LEU A 123 -0.15 -14.50 8.46
N ASN A 124 1.16 -14.41 8.25
CA ASN A 124 2.00 -15.60 8.08
C ASN A 124 1.89 -16.53 9.29
N ARG A 125 2.04 -15.98 10.51
CA ARG A 125 1.87 -16.76 11.75
C ARG A 125 0.48 -17.39 11.88
N PHE A 126 -0.56 -16.76 11.33
CA PHE A 126 -1.91 -17.28 11.38
C PHE A 126 -2.15 -18.44 10.40
N PHE A 127 -1.48 -18.45 9.24
CA PHE A 127 -1.58 -19.53 8.25
C PHE A 127 -0.56 -20.66 8.45
N GLU A 128 0.47 -20.45 9.27
CA GLU A 128 1.43 -21.48 9.69
C GLU A 128 0.93 -22.34 10.86
N LEU A 129 -0.19 -21.95 11.50
CA LEU A 129 -0.92 -22.70 12.52
C LEU A 129 -2.02 -23.58 11.90
#